data_AF-A0AAN5VQI1-F1
#
_entry.id   AF-A0AAN5VQI1-F1
#
_cell.length_a   1.000
_cell.length_b   1.000
_cell.length_c   1.000
_cell.angle_alpha   90.00
_cell.angle_beta   90.00
_cell.angle_gamma   90.00
#
_symmetry.space_group_name_H-M   'P 1'
#
loop_
_entity.id
_entity.type
_entity.pdbx_description
1 polymer ?
#
loop_
_entity_poly.entity_id
_entity_poly.type
_entity_poly.pdbx_seq_one_letter_code
_entity_poly.pdbx_strand_id
1 'polypeptide(L)'
;MGNDKIFMLNDLELLGIKSNERSLETVKESGYNIAYVENPNYEICIASVRQDGNTLEHIMIDEINLTKEEKRNIYMEAIKESGRAIDYIKEDDREKYKDLFKYKDLKDKDIMEHIVAIKINGEWKFSVSFKHNISKDEFIEWIYNDRIKILEEEVAFDRDSSLFNQLETMNRKKYLDFLDIIDLIK
;
A
#
# COMPACT_ATOMS: atom_id res chain seq x y z
N MET A 1 -37.69 15.16 31.76
CA MET A 1 -37.06 14.56 30.55
C MET A 1 -35.59 14.98 30.44
N GLY A 2 -34.79 14.82 31.51
CA GLY A 2 -33.41 15.39 31.56
C GLY A 2 -32.31 14.42 32.01
N ASN A 3 -32.63 13.21 32.47
CA ASN A 3 -31.64 12.30 33.08
C ASN A 3 -31.25 11.10 32.21
N ASP A 4 -32.04 10.73 31.21
CA ASP A 4 -31.79 9.51 30.43
C ASP A 4 -30.56 9.63 29.50
N LYS A 5 -30.27 10.84 29.00
CA LYS A 5 -29.12 11.09 28.12
C LYS A 5 -27.78 11.06 28.87
N ILE A 6 -27.74 11.57 30.11
CA ILE A 6 -26.51 11.61 30.91
C ILE A 6 -26.12 10.20 31.38
N PHE A 7 -27.11 9.38 31.76
CA PHE A 7 -26.88 7.98 32.11
C PHE A 7 -26.36 7.16 30.91
N MET A 8 -26.98 7.27 29.73
CA MET A 8 -26.50 6.57 28.53
C MET A 8 -25.08 6.99 28.12
N LEU A 9 -24.73 8.28 28.22
CA LEU A 9 -23.41 8.77 27.82
C LEU A 9 -22.28 8.21 28.69
N ASN A 10 -22.49 8.10 30.01
CA ASN A 10 -21.50 7.52 30.91
C ASN A 10 -21.34 6.01 30.68
N ASP A 11 -22.43 5.30 30.42
CA ASP A 11 -22.39 3.85 30.17
C ASP A 11 -21.66 3.52 28.87
N LEU A 12 -21.84 4.30 27.80
CA LEU A 12 -21.14 4.12 26.53
C LEU A 12 -19.63 4.40 26.64
N GLU A 13 -19.22 5.31 27.52
CA GLU A 13 -17.82 5.63 27.79
C GLU A 13 -17.14 4.50 28.59
N LEU A 14 -17.85 3.91 29.56
CA LEU A 14 -17.44 2.72 30.31
C LEU A 14 -17.35 1.45 29.45
N LEU A 15 -18.14 1.35 28.38
CA LEU A 15 -18.09 0.26 27.40
C LEU A 15 -17.01 0.48 26.31
N GLY A 16 -16.26 1.59 26.35
CA GLY A 16 -15.23 1.94 25.38
C GLY A 16 -15.76 2.39 24.00
N ILE A 17 -17.07 2.52 23.83
CA ILE A 17 -17.72 2.78 22.54
C ILE A 17 -17.39 4.19 22.01
N LYS A 18 -17.43 5.20 22.88
CA LYS A 18 -17.12 6.59 22.53
C LYS A 18 -15.65 6.79 22.15
N SER A 19 -14.76 6.01 22.78
CA SER A 19 -13.33 5.97 22.39
C SER A 19 -13.16 5.36 21.01
N ASN A 20 -13.90 4.29 20.70
CA ASN A 20 -13.88 3.66 19.38
C ASN A 20 -14.42 4.57 18.27
N GLU A 21 -15.52 5.31 18.50
CA GLU A 21 -16.06 6.26 17.52
C GLU A 21 -15.04 7.35 17.17
N ARG A 22 -14.41 7.95 18.19
CA ARG A 22 -13.37 8.96 17.99
C ARG A 22 -12.14 8.40 17.30
N SER A 23 -11.69 7.20 17.68
CA SER A 23 -10.58 6.52 17.01
C SER A 23 -10.90 6.19 15.56
N LEU A 24 -12.13 5.77 15.27
CA LEU A 24 -12.58 5.50 13.91
C LEU A 24 -12.61 6.76 13.04
N GLU A 25 -13.10 7.88 13.57
CA GLU A 25 -13.03 9.18 12.88
C GLU A 25 -11.58 9.58 12.61
N THR A 26 -10.71 9.46 13.62
CA THR A 26 -9.29 9.80 13.52
C THR A 26 -8.57 8.96 12.46
N VAL A 27 -8.86 7.66 12.41
CA VAL A 27 -8.30 6.74 11.40
C VAL A 27 -8.86 7.02 10.01
N LYS A 28 -10.11 7.49 9.87
CA LYS A 28 -10.66 7.90 8.57
C LYS A 28 -10.03 9.18 8.03
N GLU A 29 -9.52 10.05 8.90
CA GLU A 29 -8.77 11.23 8.48
C GLU A 29 -7.38 10.84 7.96
N SER A 30 -6.69 9.92 8.64
CA SER A 30 -5.42 9.35 8.20
C SER A 30 -5.23 7.95 8.78
N GLY A 31 -4.98 6.97 7.90
CA GLY A 31 -5.02 5.56 8.25
C GLY A 31 -3.88 5.21 9.19
N TYR A 32 -2.75 5.90 9.05
CA TYR A 32 -1.58 5.81 9.92
C TYR A 32 -1.85 6.23 11.35
N ASN A 33 -2.95 6.96 11.62
CA ASN A 33 -3.32 7.27 12.99
C ASN A 33 -3.66 6.02 13.82
N ILE A 34 -3.87 4.86 13.19
CA ILE A 34 -4.04 3.59 13.88
C ILE A 34 -2.86 3.26 14.81
N ALA A 35 -1.66 3.76 14.51
CA ALA A 35 -0.47 3.63 15.35
C ALA A 35 -0.64 4.25 16.76
N TYR A 36 -1.62 5.14 16.94
CA TYR A 36 -1.95 5.79 18.21
C TYR A 36 -3.24 5.27 18.85
N VAL A 37 -3.91 4.30 18.23
CA VAL A 37 -5.14 3.73 18.77
C VAL A 37 -4.79 2.55 19.67
N GLU A 38 -5.09 2.68 20.96
CA GLU A 38 -4.98 1.56 21.89
C GLU A 38 -6.14 0.57 21.65
N ASN A 39 -5.80 -0.71 21.46
CA ASN A 39 -6.75 -1.82 21.25
C ASN A 39 -7.76 -1.57 20.11
N PRO A 40 -7.31 -1.35 18.86
CA PRO A 40 -8.22 -1.10 17.74
C PRO A 40 -9.09 -2.33 17.50
N ASN A 41 -10.39 -2.11 17.35
CA ASN A 41 -11.32 -3.18 16.98
C ASN A 41 -11.26 -3.45 15.45
N TYR A 42 -12.02 -4.44 15.00
CA TYR A 42 -12.09 -4.83 13.58
C TYR A 42 -12.46 -3.66 12.65
N GLU A 43 -13.45 -2.84 13.01
CA GLU A 43 -13.91 -1.73 12.16
C GLU A 43 -12.84 -0.65 11.99
N ILE A 44 -12.09 -0.35 13.06
CA ILE A 44 -10.97 0.59 13.04
C ILE A 44 -9.84 0.05 12.15
N CYS A 45 -9.50 -1.23 12.30
CA CYS A 45 -8.48 -1.89 11.47
C CYS A 45 -8.84 -1.84 9.98
N ILE A 46 -10.09 -2.18 9.64
CA ILE A 46 -10.58 -2.16 8.26
C ILE A 46 -10.60 -0.74 7.68
N ALA A 47 -10.99 0.26 8.46
CA ALA A 47 -10.97 1.65 8.01
C ALA A 47 -9.55 2.11 7.66
N SER A 48 -8.57 1.75 8.49
CA SER A 48 -7.15 2.07 8.29
C SER A 48 -6.59 1.48 6.99
N VAL A 49 -6.71 0.16 6.82
CA VAL A 49 -6.12 -0.54 5.65
C VAL A 49 -6.84 -0.26 4.34
N ARG A 50 -8.08 0.25 4.38
CA ARG A 50 -8.79 0.72 3.18
C ARG A 50 -8.38 2.13 2.76
N GLN A 51 -7.81 2.91 3.67
CA GLN A 51 -7.30 4.24 3.33
C GLN A 51 -5.87 4.15 2.78
N ASP A 52 -5.04 3.31 3.38
CA ASP A 52 -3.72 2.93 2.87
C ASP A 52 -3.39 1.53 3.40
N GLY A 53 -3.21 0.56 2.51
CA GLY A 53 -2.97 -0.84 2.85
C GLY A 53 -1.66 -1.05 3.61
N ASN A 54 -0.69 -0.15 3.49
CA ASN A 54 0.58 -0.24 4.22
C ASN A 54 0.43 0.04 5.71
N THR A 55 -0.66 0.69 6.13
CA THR A 55 -0.99 0.90 7.55
C THR A 55 -1.09 -0.40 8.34
N LEU A 56 -1.26 -1.53 7.65
CA LEU A 56 -1.17 -2.87 8.21
C LEU A 56 0.11 -3.07 9.05
N GLU A 57 1.22 -2.40 8.71
CA GLU A 57 2.47 -2.46 9.49
C GLU A 57 2.32 -2.01 10.95
N HIS A 58 1.31 -1.18 11.22
CA HIS A 58 1.01 -0.65 12.56
C HIS A 58 -0.09 -1.43 13.29
N ILE A 59 -0.63 -2.50 12.68
CA ILE A 59 -1.70 -3.30 13.27
C ILE A 59 -1.11 -4.59 13.82
N MET A 60 -1.05 -4.71 15.14
CA MET A 60 -0.62 -5.94 15.82
C MET A 60 -1.77 -6.98 15.80
N ILE A 61 -2.04 -7.55 14.62
CA ILE A 61 -3.20 -8.43 14.35
C ILE A 61 -3.36 -9.59 15.35
N ASP A 62 -2.26 -10.12 15.88
CA ASP A 62 -2.30 -11.24 16.83
C ASP A 62 -2.57 -10.84 18.28
N GLU A 63 -2.47 -9.56 18.59
CA GLU A 63 -2.75 -9.01 19.92
C GLU A 63 -4.19 -8.49 20.03
N ILE A 64 -4.91 -8.39 18.91
CA ILE A 64 -6.30 -7.94 18.83
C ILE A 64 -7.23 -9.16 18.86
N ASN A 65 -8.35 -9.04 19.59
CA ASN A 65 -9.41 -10.05 19.61
C ASN A 65 -10.19 -10.09 18.28
N LEU A 66 -9.61 -10.71 17.26
CA LEU A 66 -10.18 -10.90 15.93
C LEU A 66 -10.45 -12.39 15.66
N THR A 67 -11.58 -12.67 15.04
CA THR A 67 -11.85 -13.99 14.45
C THR A 67 -10.89 -14.26 13.29
N LYS A 68 -10.70 -15.54 12.95
CA LYS A 68 -9.88 -15.93 11.78
C LYS A 68 -10.36 -15.29 10.47
N GLU A 69 -11.67 -15.09 10.32
CA GLU A 69 -12.24 -14.49 9.12
C GLU A 69 -12.00 -12.98 9.07
N GLU A 70 -12.08 -12.29 10.20
CA GLU A 70 -11.76 -10.86 10.29
C GLU A 70 -10.28 -10.59 10.00
N LYS A 71 -9.36 -11.39 10.57
CA LYS A 71 -7.93 -11.33 10.24
C LYS A 71 -7.71 -11.51 8.75
N ARG A 72 -8.35 -12.55 8.18
CA ARG A 72 -8.28 -12.82 6.75
C ARG A 72 -8.77 -11.63 5.93
N ASN A 73 -9.89 -11.03 6.31
CA ASN A 73 -10.45 -9.90 5.59
C ASN A 73 -9.56 -8.66 5.66
N ILE A 74 -8.98 -8.34 6.83
CA ILE A 74 -8.03 -7.23 6.97
C ILE A 74 -6.85 -7.41 6.00
N TYR A 75 -6.23 -8.59 5.98
CA TYR A 75 -5.15 -8.87 5.04
C TYR A 75 -5.60 -8.72 3.57
N MET A 76 -6.76 -9.27 3.20
CA MET A 76 -7.27 -9.17 1.83
C MET A 76 -7.52 -7.73 1.40
N GLU A 77 -8.10 -6.91 2.27
CA GLU A 77 -8.40 -5.51 1.96
C GLU A 77 -7.12 -4.68 1.88
N ALA A 78 -6.17 -4.89 2.78
CA ALA A 78 -4.86 -4.24 2.75
C ALA A 78 -4.11 -4.53 1.43
N ILE A 79 -4.08 -5.80 1.01
CA ILE A 79 -3.40 -6.21 -0.23
C ILE A 79 -4.08 -5.64 -1.48
N LYS A 80 -5.42 -5.57 -1.48
CA LYS A 80 -6.17 -4.99 -2.60
C LYS A 80 -6.01 -3.49 -2.69
N GLU A 81 -5.76 -2.81 -1.58
CA GLU A 81 -5.40 -1.40 -1.56
C GLU A 81 -3.95 -1.25 -2.06
N SER A 82 -2.98 -1.88 -1.38
CA SER A 82 -1.55 -1.84 -1.71
C SER A 82 -0.96 -3.24 -1.73
N GLY A 83 -0.44 -3.69 -2.87
CA GLY A 83 0.22 -4.99 -3.00
C GLY A 83 1.45 -5.14 -2.09
N ARG A 84 2.08 -4.02 -1.69
CA ARG A 84 3.18 -3.99 -0.71
C ARG A 84 2.75 -4.40 0.69
N ALA A 85 1.46 -4.33 1.01
CA ALA A 85 0.94 -4.74 2.31
C ALA A 85 1.20 -6.23 2.63
N ILE A 86 1.43 -7.07 1.61
CA ILE A 86 1.86 -8.46 1.80
C ILE A 86 3.10 -8.55 2.67
N ASP A 87 4.01 -7.58 2.60
CA ASP A 87 5.26 -7.63 3.34
C ASP A 87 5.13 -7.38 4.85
N TYR A 88 3.97 -6.93 5.30
CA TYR A 88 3.63 -6.75 6.70
C TYR A 88 2.87 -7.94 7.30
N ILE A 89 2.53 -8.94 6.49
CA ILE A 89 1.92 -10.17 6.98
C ILE A 89 3.02 -11.09 7.54
N LYS A 90 2.75 -11.69 8.71
CA LYS A 90 3.67 -12.67 9.31
C LYS A 90 3.92 -13.83 8.35
N GLU A 91 5.13 -14.37 8.38
CA GLU A 91 5.59 -15.38 7.40
C GLU A 91 4.66 -16.59 7.32
N ASP A 92 4.16 -17.07 8.47
CA ASP A 92 3.24 -18.22 8.56
C ASP A 92 1.97 -18.05 7.71
N ASP A 93 1.50 -16.81 7.51
CA ASP A 93 0.34 -16.48 6.70
C ASP A 93 0.71 -15.93 5.31
N ARG A 94 1.88 -15.30 5.18
CA ARG A 94 2.29 -14.51 4.00
C ARG A 94 2.24 -15.31 2.70
N GLU A 95 2.78 -16.53 2.68
CA GLU A 95 2.88 -17.29 1.42
C GLU A 95 1.52 -17.66 0.84
N LYS A 96 0.53 -17.95 1.68
CA LYS A 96 -0.85 -18.16 1.24
C LYS A 96 -1.41 -16.96 0.48
N TYR A 97 -1.10 -15.74 0.94
CA TYR A 97 -1.55 -14.51 0.28
C TYR A 97 -0.74 -14.22 -0.98
N LYS A 98 0.56 -14.49 -0.98
CA LYS A 98 1.37 -14.41 -2.21
C LYS A 98 0.82 -15.32 -3.30
N ASP A 99 0.51 -16.57 -2.98
CA ASP A 99 -0.08 -17.52 -3.92
C ASP A 99 -1.44 -17.05 -4.42
N LEU A 100 -2.32 -16.61 -3.51
CA LEU A 100 -3.67 -16.15 -3.83
C LEU A 100 -3.67 -14.97 -4.80
N PHE A 101 -2.74 -14.03 -4.60
CA PHE A 101 -2.61 -12.83 -5.42
C PHE A 101 -1.55 -12.96 -6.52
N LYS A 102 -0.98 -14.15 -6.75
CA LYS A 102 0.13 -14.36 -7.70
C LYS A 102 1.25 -13.32 -7.55
N TYR A 103 1.62 -13.02 -6.31
CA TYR A 103 2.59 -11.99 -5.96
C TYR A 103 3.93 -12.20 -6.67
N LYS A 104 4.50 -11.11 -7.16
CA LYS A 104 5.85 -11.06 -7.71
C LYS A 104 6.55 -9.83 -7.17
N ASP A 105 7.70 -10.07 -6.55
CA ASP A 105 8.67 -9.05 -6.21
C ASP A 105 9.53 -8.78 -7.45
N LEU A 106 9.31 -7.63 -8.08
CA LEU A 106 10.01 -7.21 -9.28
C LEU A 106 11.27 -6.44 -8.86
N LYS A 107 12.29 -7.18 -8.41
CA LYS A 107 13.59 -6.61 -8.08
C LYS A 107 14.32 -6.20 -9.35
N ASP A 108 14.32 -4.93 -9.65
CA ASP A 108 15.25 -4.36 -10.63
C ASP A 108 16.47 -3.82 -9.88
N LYS A 109 17.67 -4.22 -10.31
CA LYS A 109 18.93 -3.76 -9.69
C LYS A 109 19.24 -2.30 -10.04
N ASP A 110 18.65 -1.78 -11.11
CA ASP A 110 18.89 -0.45 -11.66
C ASP A 110 17.75 0.53 -11.33
N ILE A 111 16.69 0.06 -10.67
CA ILE A 111 15.59 0.84 -10.09
C ILE A 111 15.65 0.64 -8.58
N MET A 112 15.99 1.68 -7.81
CA MET A 112 16.09 1.60 -6.35
C MET A 112 14.74 1.44 -5.63
N GLU A 113 13.67 1.15 -6.36
CA GLU A 113 12.31 1.09 -5.84
C GLU A 113 11.86 -0.36 -5.72
N HIS A 114 11.26 -0.68 -4.58
CA HIS A 114 10.63 -1.97 -4.36
C HIS A 114 9.31 -2.01 -5.14
N ILE A 115 9.31 -2.74 -6.26
CA ILE A 115 8.16 -2.89 -7.15
C ILE A 115 7.50 -4.23 -6.86
N VAL A 116 6.21 -4.19 -6.55
CA VAL A 116 5.38 -5.38 -6.35
C VAL A 116 4.34 -5.47 -7.46
N ALA A 117 4.18 -6.66 -8.03
CA ALA A 117 3.05 -6.98 -8.90
C ALA A 117 2.17 -8.05 -8.26
N ILE A 118 0.86 -7.81 -8.27
CA ILE A 118 -0.16 -8.76 -7.82
C ILE A 118 -1.30 -8.86 -8.83
N LYS A 119 -2.06 -9.95 -8.80
CA LYS A 119 -3.19 -10.21 -9.68
C LYS A 119 -4.50 -10.05 -8.92
N ILE A 120 -5.29 -9.05 -9.30
CA ILE A 120 -6.61 -8.76 -8.74
C ILE A 120 -7.65 -8.92 -9.85
N ASN A 121 -8.68 -9.73 -9.63
CA ASN A 121 -9.76 -9.99 -10.61
C ASN A 121 -9.25 -10.39 -12.01
N GLY A 122 -8.11 -11.07 -12.09
CA GLY A 122 -7.51 -11.49 -13.35
C GLY A 122 -6.60 -10.45 -14.03
N GLU A 123 -6.48 -9.24 -13.47
CA GLU A 123 -5.63 -8.17 -13.97
C GLU A 123 -4.39 -7.98 -13.09
N TRP A 124 -3.26 -7.65 -13.71
CA TRP A 124 -2.06 -7.26 -12.97
C TRP A 124 -2.19 -5.82 -12.48
N LYS A 125 -1.88 -5.63 -11.19
CA LYS A 125 -1.76 -4.36 -10.50
C LYS A 125 -0.36 -4.23 -9.94
N PHE A 126 0.15 -3.00 -9.91
CA PHE A 126 1.52 -2.70 -9.55
C PHE A 126 1.54 -1.73 -8.37
N SER A 127 2.42 -1.97 -7.41
CA SER A 127 2.68 -1.05 -6.32
C SER A 127 4.16 -0.64 -6.37
N VAL A 128 4.40 0.67 -6.36
CA VAL A 128 5.73 1.27 -6.44
C VAL A 128 5.73 2.62 -5.73
N SER A 129 6.72 2.87 -4.87
CA SER A 129 6.80 4.09 -4.05
C SER A 129 5.45 4.38 -3.34
N PHE A 130 4.79 5.50 -3.67
CA PHE A 130 3.48 5.96 -3.15
C PHE A 130 2.30 5.64 -4.08
N LYS A 131 2.52 4.83 -5.13
CA LYS A 131 1.47 4.36 -6.03
C LYS A 131 1.05 2.96 -5.63
N HIS A 132 -0.22 2.79 -5.31
CA HIS A 132 -0.79 1.54 -4.81
C HIS A 132 -1.68 0.90 -5.87
N ASN A 133 -1.37 -0.36 -6.22
CA ASN A 133 -2.13 -1.20 -7.14
C ASN A 133 -2.64 -0.50 -8.41
N ILE A 134 -1.79 0.33 -9.02
CA ILE A 134 -2.08 0.99 -10.28
C ILE A 134 -2.15 -0.04 -11.42
N SER A 135 -2.83 0.32 -12.50
CA SER A 135 -2.89 -0.50 -13.70
C SER A 135 -1.52 -0.61 -14.38
N LYS A 136 -1.40 -1.59 -15.29
CA LYS A 136 -0.21 -1.74 -16.13
C LYS A 136 0.13 -0.46 -16.92
N ASP A 137 -0.88 0.19 -17.47
CA ASP A 137 -0.69 1.38 -18.30
C ASP A 137 -0.22 2.57 -17.44
N GLU A 138 -0.86 2.82 -16.29
CA GLU A 138 -0.43 3.85 -15.34
C GLU A 138 0.98 3.60 -14.80
N PHE A 139 1.37 2.33 -14.62
CA PHE A 139 2.71 1.97 -14.19
C PHE A 139 3.75 2.24 -15.28
N ILE A 140 3.46 1.90 -16.54
CA ILE A 140 4.29 2.25 -17.69
C ILE A 140 4.45 3.77 -17.78
N GLU A 141 3.34 4.52 -17.69
CA GLU A 141 3.36 5.99 -17.69
C GLU A 141 4.19 6.57 -16.55
N TRP A 142 4.08 6.02 -15.34
CA TRP A 142 4.89 6.46 -14.20
C TRP A 142 6.38 6.29 -14.48
N ILE A 143 6.80 5.13 -14.98
CA ILE A 143 8.22 4.87 -15.31
C ILE A 143 8.72 5.85 -16.37
N TYR A 144 7.91 6.15 -17.37
CA TYR A 144 8.28 7.12 -18.40
C TYR A 144 8.43 8.53 -17.82
N ASN A 145 7.46 8.99 -17.04
CA ASN A 145 7.41 10.37 -16.55
C ASN A 145 8.41 10.65 -15.42
N ASP A 146 8.58 9.72 -14.48
CA ASP A 146 9.54 9.87 -13.37
C ASP A 146 10.98 9.97 -13.91
N ARG A 147 11.26 9.32 -15.03
CA ARG A 147 12.57 9.38 -15.70
C ARG A 147 12.79 10.63 -16.57
N ILE A 148 11.73 11.21 -17.14
CA ILE A 148 11.82 12.52 -17.80
C ILE A 148 12.21 13.59 -16.78
N LYS A 149 11.69 13.49 -15.54
CA LYS A 149 12.01 14.45 -14.48
C LYS A 149 13.49 14.39 -14.05
N ILE A 150 14.07 13.19 -13.95
CA ILE A 150 15.51 13.00 -13.69
C ILE A 150 16.34 13.62 -14.82
N LEU A 151 15.94 13.42 -16.07
CA LEU A 151 16.59 14.08 -17.21
C LEU A 151 16.52 15.60 -17.05
N GLU A 152 15.34 16.19 -16.90
CA GLU A 152 15.19 17.65 -16.83
C GLU A 152 15.99 18.31 -15.70
N GLU A 153 16.14 17.64 -14.56
CA GLU A 153 16.97 18.11 -13.44
C GLU A 153 18.48 17.97 -13.72
N GLU A 154 18.93 16.92 -14.42
CA GLU A 154 20.35 16.69 -14.75
C GLU A 154 20.83 17.46 -15.99
N VAL A 155 19.99 17.63 -17.03
CA VAL A 155 20.37 18.32 -18.29
C VAL A 155 20.11 19.82 -18.30
N ALA A 156 19.67 20.42 -17.18
CA ALA A 156 19.46 21.85 -17.07
C ALA A 156 20.73 22.69 -17.36
N PHE A 157 21.90 22.07 -17.56
CA PHE A 157 23.17 22.75 -17.78
C PHE A 157 23.74 22.68 -19.22
N ASP A 158 23.43 21.67 -20.05
CA ASP A 158 23.89 21.62 -21.46
C ASP A 158 23.23 20.49 -22.30
N ARG A 159 22.33 20.85 -23.23
CA ARG A 159 21.63 19.89 -24.12
C ARG A 159 22.47 19.37 -25.28
N ASP A 160 23.64 19.97 -25.55
CA ASP A 160 24.54 19.57 -26.64
C ASP A 160 25.68 18.65 -26.16
N SER A 161 25.64 18.23 -24.89
CA SER A 161 26.70 17.47 -24.27
C SER A 161 26.59 15.96 -24.56
N SER A 162 27.76 15.31 -24.65
CA SER A 162 27.88 13.84 -24.69
C SER A 162 27.16 13.15 -23.50
N LEU A 163 26.91 13.88 -22.42
CA LEU A 163 26.20 13.38 -21.24
C LEU A 163 24.71 13.16 -21.54
N PHE A 164 24.06 14.05 -22.30
CA PHE A 164 22.65 13.88 -22.70
C PHE A 164 22.43 12.57 -23.47
N ASN A 165 23.27 12.32 -24.48
CA ASN A 165 23.18 11.10 -25.29
C ASN A 165 23.44 9.83 -24.46
N GLN A 166 24.34 9.89 -23.46
CA GLN A 166 24.59 8.79 -22.53
C GLN A 166 23.39 8.53 -21.62
N LEU A 167 22.79 9.58 -21.05
CA LEU A 167 21.60 9.50 -20.21
C LEU A 167 20.38 8.98 -21.00
N GLU A 168 20.17 9.46 -22.22
CA GLU A 168 19.12 8.97 -23.12
C GLU A 168 19.30 7.48 -23.46
N THR A 169 20.54 7.08 -23.77
CA THR A 169 20.86 5.67 -24.07
C THR A 169 20.65 4.77 -22.86
N MET A 170 21.06 5.20 -21.66
CA MET A 170 20.80 4.45 -20.42
C MET A 170 19.31 4.34 -20.13
N ASN A 171 18.54 5.42 -20.32
CA ASN A 171 17.09 5.40 -20.11
C ASN A 171 16.37 4.45 -21.09
N ARG A 172 16.77 4.45 -22.36
CA ARG A 172 16.23 3.49 -23.34
C ARG A 172 16.54 2.05 -22.96
N LYS A 173 17.77 1.78 -22.51
CA LYS A 173 18.15 0.44 -22.04
C LYS A 173 17.30 0.01 -20.84
N LYS A 174 17.18 0.86 -19.81
CA LYS A 174 16.35 0.57 -18.63
C LYS A 174 14.87 0.36 -18.97
N TYR A 175 14.35 1.11 -19.95
CA TYR A 175 12.99 0.91 -20.44
C TYR A 175 12.82 -0.46 -21.12
N LEU A 176 13.79 -0.89 -21.92
CA LEU A 176 13.80 -2.21 -22.54
C LEU A 176 13.89 -3.32 -21.48
N ASP A 177 14.80 -3.20 -20.52
CA ASP A 177 14.93 -4.14 -19.39
C ASP A 177 13.60 -4.23 -18.60
N PHE A 178 12.87 -3.12 -18.47
CA PHE A 178 11.56 -3.10 -17.85
C PHE A 178 10.45 -3.72 -18.73
N LEU A 179 10.48 -3.54 -20.05
CA LEU A 179 9.59 -4.28 -20.95
C LEU A 179 9.77 -5.79 -20.81
N ASP A 180 11.00 -6.25 -20.58
CA ASP A 180 11.27 -7.66 -20.29
C ASP A 180 10.61 -8.09 -18.98
N ILE A 181 10.63 -7.25 -17.93
CA ILE A 181 9.90 -7.51 -16.67
C ILE A 181 8.39 -7.61 -16.93
N ILE A 182 7.83 -6.74 -17.76
CA ILE A 182 6.41 -6.80 -18.15
C ILE A 182 6.09 -8.09 -18.92
N ASP A 183 7.03 -8.59 -19.72
CA ASP A 183 6.83 -9.83 -20.46
C ASP A 183 6.79 -11.05 -19.54
N LEU A 184 7.45 -11.01 -18.37
CA LEU A 184 7.37 -12.05 -17.34
C LEU A 184 5.99 -12.18 -16.68
N ILE A 185 5.10 -11.20 -16.86
CA ILE A 185 3.76 -11.18 -16.27
C ILE A 185 2.64 -11.28 -17.31
N LYS A 186 2.95 -11.71 -18.55
CA LYS A 186 1.92 -12.07 -19.54
C LYS A 186 1.07 -13.28 -19.11
#